data_AF-A0AAJ4TG27-F1
#
_entry.id   AF-A0AAJ4TG27-F1
#
_cell.length_a   1.000
_cell.length_b   1.000
_cell.length_c   1.000
_cell.angle_alpha   90.00
_cell.angle_beta   90.00
_cell.angle_gamma   90.00
#
_symmetry.space_group_name_H-M   'P 1'
#
loop_
_entity.id
_entity.type
_entity.pdbx_description
1 polymer ?
#
loop_
_entity_poly.entity_id
_entity_poly.type
_entity_poly.pdbx_seq_one_letter_code
_entity_poly.pdbx_strand_id
1 'polypeptide(L)' 'MRVFSDVTVAAMDDDAAGYRLAERVSIVIKGNRIIWGAAAAADLPASYDNALSCDLEGRFVTPGLIDCHLRRS' A
#
# COMPACT_ATOMS: atom_id res chain seq x y z
N MET A 1 4.70 -8.42 -11.36
CA MET A 1 4.97 -7.79 -10.05
C MET A 1 4.95 -6.30 -10.25
N ARG A 2 4.38 -5.54 -9.31
CA ARG A 2 4.24 -4.08 -9.44
C ARG A 2 4.62 -3.39 -8.14
N VAL A 3 5.29 -2.25 -8.24
CA VAL A 3 5.68 -1.41 -7.11
C VAL A 3 4.98 -0.07 -7.25
N PHE A 4 4.39 0.41 -6.16
CA PHE A 4 3.94 1.79 -6.02
C PHE A 4 4.86 2.48 -5.01
N SER A 5 5.56 3.52 -5.41
CA SER A 5 6.53 4.25 -4.57
C SER A 5 5.98 5.60 -4.12
N ASP A 6 6.65 6.20 -3.14
CA ASP A 6 6.28 7.47 -2.49
C ASP A 6 4.80 7.52 -2.15
N VAL A 7 4.34 6.56 -1.35
CA VAL A 7 2.94 6.44 -0.95
C VAL A 7 2.77 6.92 0.48
N THR A 8 1.69 7.65 0.74
CA THR A 8 1.21 7.88 2.10
C THR A 8 0.06 6.91 2.38
N VAL A 9 0.24 5.97 3.31
CA VAL A 9 -0.73 4.90 3.57
C VAL A 9 -1.42 5.12 4.91
N ALA A 10 -2.75 5.07 4.92
CA ALA A 10 -3.51 4.83 6.13
C ALA A 10 -3.67 3.32 6.36
N ALA A 11 -2.86 2.78 7.25
CA ALA A 11 -2.99 1.41 7.71
C ALA A 11 -4.09 1.35 8.79
N MET A 12 -5.13 0.57 8.52
CA MET A 12 -6.15 0.23 9.51
C MET A 12 -5.56 -0.91 10.36
N ASP A 13 -5.14 -0.57 11.58
CA ASP A 13 -4.47 -1.45 12.53
C ASP A 13 -5.35 -1.53 13.78
N ASP A 14 -5.67 -2.75 14.24
CA ASP A 14 -6.61 -2.97 15.35
C ASP A 14 -6.10 -2.40 16.68
N ASP A 15 -4.78 -2.25 16.82
CA ASP A 15 -4.14 -1.71 18.02
C ASP A 15 -4.08 -0.17 18.06
N ALA A 16 -4.47 0.51 16.99
CA ALA A 16 -4.49 1.97 16.93
C ALA A 16 -5.88 2.52 17.31
N ALA A 17 -5.92 3.62 18.07
CA ALA A 17 -7.16 4.37 18.37
C ALA A 17 -7.79 5.04 17.13
N GLY A 18 -7.27 4.76 15.93
CA GLY A 18 -7.58 5.34 14.63
C GLY A 18 -6.83 4.58 13.54
N TYR A 19 -6.45 5.24 12.45
CA TYR A 19 -5.52 4.64 11.48
C TYR A 19 -4.09 5.06 11.77
N ARG A 20 -3.13 4.19 11.45
CA ARG A 20 -1.71 4.52 11.48
C ARG A 20 -1.29 5.10 10.13
N LEU A 21 -0.64 6.25 10.15
CA LEU A 21 -0.07 6.85 8.95
C LEU A 21 1.35 6.30 8.72
N ALA A 22 1.61 5.84 7.50
CA ALA A 22 2.94 5.49 7.04
C ALA A 22 3.26 6.31 5.79
N GLU A 23 4.24 7.21 5.90
CA GLU A 23 4.58 8.17 4.85
C GLU A 23 5.79 7.69 4.03
N ARG A 24 5.83 8.09 2.75
CA ARG A 24 6.92 7.81 1.81
C ARG A 24 7.24 6.32 1.64
N VAL A 25 6.25 5.46 1.86
CA VAL A 25 6.40 4.01 1.79
C VAL A 25 6.27 3.49 0.36
N SER A 26 6.75 2.26 0.14
CA SER A 26 6.54 1.54 -1.13
C SER A 26 5.66 0.31 -0.94
N ILE A 27 4.59 0.20 -1.74
CA ILE A 27 3.69 -0.96 -1.74
C ILE A 27 4.06 -1.90 -2.88
N VAL A 28 4.29 -3.18 -2.57
CA VAL A 28 4.59 -4.22 -3.56
C VAL A 28 3.41 -5.15 -3.75
N ILE A 29 2.98 -5.33 -5.00
CA ILE A 29 1.92 -6.24 -5.40
C ILE A 29 2.49 -7.40 -6.23
N LYS A 30 2.18 -8.62 -5.80
CA LYS A 30 2.49 -9.86 -6.53
C LYS A 30 1.20 -10.66 -6.76
N GLY A 31 0.81 -10.78 -8.02
CA GLY A 31 -0.49 -11.37 -8.38
C GLY A 31 -1.64 -10.53 -7.82
N ASN A 32 -2.44 -11.13 -6.95
CA ASN A 32 -3.59 -10.51 -6.28
C ASN A 32 -3.34 -10.17 -4.80
N ARG A 33 -2.08 -10.17 -4.35
CA ARG A 33 -1.73 -9.90 -2.95
C ARG A 33 -0.76 -8.73 -2.81
N ILE A 34 -0.96 -7.97 -1.75
CA ILE A 34 0.05 -7.07 -1.19
C ILE A 34 1.05 -7.95 -0.45
N ILE A 35 2.33 -7.87 -0.82
CA ILE A 35 3.38 -8.69 -0.20
C ILE A 35 4.32 -7.90 0.69
N TRP A 36 4.34 -6.56 0.57
CA TRP A 36 5.22 -5.72 1.37
C TRP A 36 4.84 -4.24 1.33
N GLY A 37 5.01 -3.55 2.46
CA GLY A 37 5.04 -2.09 2.58
C GLY A 37 6.40 -1.67 3.16
N ALA A 38 7.35 -1.26 2.32
CA ALA A 38 8.68 -0.84 2.78
C ALA A 38 8.65 0.62 3.23
N ALA A 39 9.40 0.98 4.29
CA ALA A 39 9.48 2.35 4.77
C ALA A 39 10.10 3.31 3.72
N ALA A 40 11.10 2.86 2.96
CA ALA A 40 11.66 3.58 1.83
C ALA A 40 11.85 2.67 0.60
N ALA A 41 11.95 3.27 -0.59
CA ALA A 41 12.27 2.55 -1.83
C ALA A 41 13.64 1.85 -1.76
N ALA A 42 14.61 2.42 -1.04
CA ALA A 42 15.93 1.82 -0.83
C ALA A 42 15.89 0.56 0.05
N ASP A 43 14.82 0.36 0.81
CA ASP A 43 14.62 -0.85 1.62
C ASP A 43 13.99 -1.99 0.80
N LEU A 44 13.70 -1.78 -0.48
CA LEU A 44 13.20 -2.83 -1.37
C LEU A 44 14.35 -3.77 -1.76
N PRO A 45 14.20 -5.10 -1.55
CA PRO A 45 15.14 -6.09 -2.07
C PRO A 45 15.41 -5.94 -3.57
N ALA A 46 16.66 -6.18 -4.00
CA ALA A 46 17.09 -6.11 -5.40
C ALA A 46 16.25 -6.98 -6.38
N SER A 47 15.54 -7.99 -5.86
CA SER A 47 14.57 -8.75 -6.65
C SER A 47 13.43 -7.91 -7.23
N TYR A 48 13.23 -6.68 -6.76
CA TYR A 48 12.20 -5.75 -7.21
C TYR A 48 12.71 -4.70 -8.21
N ASP A 49 14.01 -4.63 -8.50
CA ASP A 49 14.60 -3.61 -9.38
C ASP A 49 14.02 -3.61 -10.80
N ASN A 50 13.63 -4.79 -11.31
CA ASN A 50 13.02 -4.96 -12.63
C ASN A 50 11.47 -4.96 -12.60
N ALA A 51 10.85 -4.67 -11.46
CA ALA A 51 9.39 -4.61 -11.37
C ALA A 51 8.85 -3.35 -12.05
N LEU A 52 7.64 -3.43 -12.59
CA LEU A 52 6.95 -2.24 -13.07
C LEU A 52 6.70 -1.31 -11.88
N SER A 53 7.31 -0.13 -11.90
CA SER A 53 7.16 0.87 -10.84
C SER A 53 6.22 2.00 -11.27
N CYS A 54 5.48 2.55 -10.32
CA CYS A 54 4.67 3.74 -10.48
C CYS A 54 4.90 4.63 -9.25
N ASP A 55 5.38 5.84 -9.47
CA ASP A 55 5.48 6.84 -8.43
C ASP A 55 4.09 7.42 -8.14
N LEU A 56 3.70 7.48 -6.86
CA LEU A 56 2.45 8.08 -6.43
C LEU A 56 2.63 9.49 -5.84
N GLU A 57 3.85 10.03 -5.82
CA GLU A 57 4.13 11.44 -5.48
C GLU A 57 3.56 11.87 -4.11
N GLY A 58 3.61 10.99 -3.13
CA GLY A 58 3.09 11.20 -1.78
C GLY A 58 1.58 11.04 -1.65
N ARG A 59 0.85 10.63 -2.69
CA ARG A 59 -0.62 10.47 -2.65
C ARG A 59 -1.06 9.52 -1.53
N PHE A 60 -2.22 9.84 -0.99
CA PHE A 60 -2.85 9.09 0.09
C PHE A 60 -3.56 7.84 -0.44
N VAL A 61 -3.25 6.69 0.15
CA VAL A 61 -3.80 5.38 -0.20
C VAL A 61 -4.42 4.74 1.03
N THR A 62 -5.61 4.17 0.85
CA THR A 62 -6.33 3.40 1.86
C THR A 62 -6.53 1.96 1.37
N PRO A 63 -6.85 1.02 2.26
CA PRO A 63 -7.55 -0.19 1.84
C PRO A 63 -8.78 0.15 1.01
N GLY A 64 -9.20 -0.79 0.15
CA GLY A 64 -10.44 -0.66 -0.60
C GLY A 64 -11.62 -0.53 0.35
N LEU A 65 -12.55 0.38 0.04
CA LEU A 65 -13.75 0.57 0.84
C LEU A 65 -14.65 -0.66 0.74
N ILE A 66 -15.25 -1.04 1.87
CA ILE A 66 -16.20 -2.14 1.96
C ILE A 66 -17.54 -1.55 2.38
N ASP A 67 -18.57 -1.70 1.53
CA ASP A 67 -19.95 -1.44 1.91
C ASP A 67 -20.58 -2.75 2.40
N CYS A 68 -20.76 -2.87 3.73
CA CYS A 68 -21.37 -4.03 4.35
C CYS A 68 -22.90 -3.96 4.45
N HIS A 69 -23.52 -2.84 4.06
CA HIS A 69 -24.96 -2.62 4.19
C HIS A 69 -25.72 -2.82 2.87
N LEU A 70 -25.02 -3.08 1.77
CA LEU A 70 -25.63 -3.20 0.45
C LEU A 70 -26.57 -4.42 0.38
N ARG A 71 -27.89 -4.18 0.47
CA ARG A 71 -28.92 -5.17 0.17
C ARG A 71 -29.29 -5.04 -1.31
N ARG A 72 -28.86 -6.02 -2.10
CA ARG A 72 -29.23 -6.11 -3.52
C ARG A 72 -30.52 -6.92 -3.63
N SER A 73 -31.56 -6.33 -4.23
CA SER A 73 -32.79 -7.02 -4.65
C SER A 73 -32.57 -7.86 -5.89
#